data_AF-A0A432MKV6-F1
#
_entry.id   AF-A0A432MKV6-F1
#
_cell.length_a   1.000
_cell.length_b   1.000
_cell.length_c   1.000
_cell.angle_alpha   90.00
_cell.angle_beta   90.00
_cell.angle_gamma   90.00
#
_symmetry.space_group_name_H-M   'P 1'
#
loop_
_entity.id
_entity.type
_entity.pdbx_description
1 polymer ?
#
loop_
_entity_poly.entity_id
_entity_poly.type
_entity_poly.pdbx_seq_one_letter_code
_entity_poly.pdbx_strand_id
1 'polypeptide(L)'
;MSGAAELYWNERRVAFVEDVSCEDFPWAAGRLTAFSATSELREALEWLARMAEADELEDPPFDVTLLEGWRLQSADGREREVSPPLIDFEANTAKWR
;
A
#
# COMPACT_ATOMS: atom_id res chain seq x y z
N MET A 1 7.71 -16.64 3.62
CA MET A 1 8.05 -15.60 4.62
C MET A 1 6.72 -15.16 5.20
N SER A 2 6.41 -15.50 6.44
CA SER A 2 5.29 -14.90 7.18
C SER A 2 5.93 -13.93 8.16
N GLY A 3 5.75 -12.62 7.95
CA GLY A 3 6.38 -11.61 8.78
C GLY A 3 5.43 -10.43 8.96
N ALA A 4 5.46 -9.84 10.15
CA ALA A 4 4.89 -8.52 10.35
C ALA A 4 5.82 -7.46 9.75
N ALA A 5 5.24 -6.40 9.21
CA ALA A 5 5.93 -5.24 8.69
C ALA A 5 5.15 -3.96 9.06
N GLU A 6 5.79 -2.82 8.89
CA GLU A 6 5.17 -1.51 8.99
C GLU A 6 5.18 -0.85 7.61
N LEU A 7 4.04 -0.28 7.23
CA LEU A 7 3.85 0.44 5.97
C LEU A 7 4.00 1.94 6.22
N TYR A 8 4.82 2.57 5.42
CA TYR A 8 5.14 3.99 5.49
C TYR A 8 4.81 4.66 4.15
N TRP A 9 4.29 5.87 4.27
CA TRP A 9 4.17 6.83 3.18
C TRP A 9 4.99 8.06 3.57
N ASN A 10 6.01 8.37 2.77
CA ASN A 10 7.12 9.24 3.15
C ASN A 10 7.72 8.80 4.50
N GLU A 11 7.91 9.73 5.43
CA GLU A 11 8.43 9.47 6.77
C GLU A 11 7.36 9.12 7.80
N ARG A 12 6.11 8.89 7.36
CA ARG A 12 4.98 8.61 8.25
C ARG A 12 4.52 7.17 8.13
N ARG A 13 4.49 6.46 9.25
CA ARG A 13 3.83 5.15 9.33
C ARG A 13 2.34 5.32 9.13
N VAL A 14 1.79 4.61 8.15
CA VAL A 14 0.36 4.62 7.82
C VAL A 14 -0.35 3.34 8.24
N ALA A 15 0.34 2.21 8.40
CA ALA A 15 -0.25 0.99 8.92
C ALA A 15 0.78 0.00 9.46
N PHE A 16 0.31 -0.98 10.22
CA PHE A 16 0.98 -2.26 10.37
C PHE A 16 0.47 -3.24 9.32
N VAL A 17 1.34 -4.15 8.89
CA VAL A 17 1.04 -5.19 7.91
C VAL A 17 1.36 -6.54 8.51
N GLU A 18 0.35 -7.38 8.66
CA GLU A 18 0.45 -8.73 9.18
C GLU A 18 0.29 -9.74 8.05
N ASP A 19 0.65 -11.00 8.32
CA ASP A 19 0.42 -12.12 7.40
C ASP A 19 1.01 -11.89 6.00
N VAL A 20 2.14 -11.17 5.91
CA VAL A 20 2.79 -10.86 4.64
C VAL A 20 3.11 -12.17 3.91
N SER A 21 2.69 -12.28 2.66
CA SER A 21 2.95 -13.43 1.80
C SER A 21 3.27 -12.98 0.38
N CYS A 22 4.04 -13.79 -0.35
CA CYS A 22 4.20 -13.61 -1.79
C CYS A 22 3.00 -14.26 -2.45
N GLU A 23 2.23 -13.51 -3.24
CA GLU A 23 1.14 -14.06 -4.04
C GLU A 23 1.71 -14.60 -5.34
N ASP A 24 2.09 -13.69 -6.25
CA ASP A 24 2.69 -14.00 -7.55
C ASP A 24 3.87 -13.07 -7.78
N PHE A 25 5.10 -13.59 -7.90
CA PHE A 25 6.29 -12.73 -8.06
C PHE A 25 6.11 -11.74 -9.24
N PRO A 26 6.31 -10.43 -9.03
CA PRO A 26 6.92 -9.77 -7.87
C PRO A 26 5.96 -9.29 -6.76
N TRP A 27 4.67 -9.61 -6.82
CA TRP A 27 3.64 -9.16 -5.89
C TRP A 27 3.70 -9.86 -4.53
N ALA A 28 3.53 -9.05 -3.49
CA ALA A 28 3.27 -9.48 -2.13
C ALA A 28 1.96 -8.86 -1.63
N ALA A 29 1.34 -9.52 -0.67
CA ALA A 29 0.13 -9.08 -0.01
C ALA A 29 0.21 -9.26 1.50
N GLY A 30 -0.61 -8.53 2.23
CA GLY A 30 -0.74 -8.65 3.68
C GLY A 30 -1.99 -7.97 4.21
N ARG A 31 -2.32 -8.25 5.47
CA ARG A 31 -3.45 -7.66 6.17
C ARG A 31 -3.03 -6.38 6.88
N LEU A 32 -3.76 -5.29 6.66
CA LEU A 32 -3.51 -4.02 7.31
C LEU A 32 -4.14 -3.98 8.70
N THR A 33 -3.42 -3.45 9.69
CA THR A 33 -3.97 -3.09 10.99
C THR A 33 -3.61 -1.64 11.34
N ALA A 34 -4.54 -0.94 11.99
CA ALA A 34 -4.42 0.46 12.39
C ALA A 34 -4.07 1.43 11.23
N PHE A 35 -4.76 1.32 10.10
CA PHE A 35 -4.55 2.22 8.95
C PHE A 35 -4.91 3.67 9.31
N SER A 36 -3.97 4.59 9.09
CA SER A 36 -4.10 6.03 9.35
C SER A 36 -3.56 6.83 8.18
N ALA A 37 -4.47 7.48 7.46
CA ALA A 37 -4.16 8.34 6.32
C ALA A 37 -4.94 9.65 6.40
N THR A 38 -4.48 10.67 5.67
CA THR A 38 -5.31 11.83 5.36
C THR A 38 -6.45 11.42 4.41
N SER A 39 -7.50 12.24 4.31
CA SER A 39 -8.58 12.01 3.33
C SER A 39 -8.04 11.97 1.90
N GLU A 40 -7.12 12.88 1.58
CA GLU A 40 -6.48 12.98 0.26
C GLU A 40 -5.71 11.70 -0.10
N LEU A 41 -4.89 11.19 0.83
CA LEU A 41 -4.14 9.95 0.60
C LEU A 41 -5.08 8.74 0.46
N ARG A 42 -6.17 8.71 1.24
CA ARG A 42 -7.18 7.66 1.13
C ARG A 42 -7.86 7.70 -0.24
N GLU A 43 -8.31 8.86 -0.69
CA GLU A 43 -8.93 9.04 -2.00
C GLU A 43 -7.99 8.62 -3.14
N ALA A 44 -6.69 8.94 -3.03
CA ALA A 44 -5.69 8.52 -4.00
C ALA A 44 -5.54 6.99 -4.06
N LEU A 45 -5.54 6.31 -2.91
CA LEU A 45 -5.44 4.85 -2.82
C LEU A 45 -6.71 4.14 -3.31
N GLU A 46 -7.89 4.69 -3.01
CA GLU A 46 -9.18 4.19 -3.53
C GLU A 46 -9.28 4.37 -5.05
N TRP A 47 -8.77 5.49 -5.59
CA TRP A 47 -8.64 5.67 -7.03
C TRP A 47 -7.67 4.67 -7.65
N LEU A 48 -6.49 4.47 -7.04
CA LEU A 48 -5.49 3.54 -7.55
C LEU A 48 -6.00 2.10 -7.59
N ALA A 49 -6.71 1.66 -6.55
CA ALA A 49 -7.34 0.33 -6.50
C ALA A 49 -8.36 0.15 -7.64
N ARG A 50 -9.21 1.17 -7.89
CA ARG A 50 -10.16 1.14 -9.02
C ARG A 50 -9.45 1.10 -10.38
N MET A 51 -8.38 1.86 -10.56
CA MET A 51 -7.63 1.89 -11.82
C MET A 51 -6.87 0.59 -12.10
N ALA A 52 -6.48 -0.15 -11.07
CA ALA A 52 -5.84 -1.46 -11.24
C ALA A 52 -6.77 -2.51 -11.86
N GLU A 53 -8.10 -2.31 -11.74
CA GLU A 53 -9.14 -3.20 -12.28
C GLU A 53 -9.85 -2.62 -13.51
N ALA A 54 -9.58 -1.35 -13.85
CA ALA A 54 -10.26 -0.66 -14.94
C ALA A 54 -9.68 -1.04 -16.31
N ASP A 55 -10.57 -1.19 -17.30
CA ASP A 55 -10.18 -1.40 -18.71
C ASP A 55 -9.61 -0.12 -19.35
N GLU A 56 -10.05 1.06 -18.88
CA GLU A 56 -9.60 2.37 -19.34
C GLU A 56 -8.92 3.12 -18.18
N LEU A 57 -7.71 3.64 -18.44
CA LEU A 57 -6.97 4.43 -17.47
C LEU A 57 -7.38 5.89 -17.59
N GLU A 58 -7.79 6.47 -16.45
CA GLU A 58 -8.11 7.88 -16.33
C GLU A 58 -6.90 8.68 -15.79
N ASP A 59 -6.92 10.00 -15.96
CA ASP A 59 -5.93 10.86 -15.33
C ASP A 59 -6.21 10.97 -13.81
N PRO A 60 -5.17 11.02 -12.95
CA PRO A 60 -5.36 11.17 -11.52
C PRO A 60 -6.06 12.49 -11.17
N PRO A 61 -7.18 12.48 -10.41
CA PRO A 61 -7.87 13.69 -9.99
C PRO A 61 -7.22 14.37 -8.76
N PHE A 62 -5.93 14.12 -8.51
CA PHE A 62 -5.18 14.55 -7.34
C PHE A 62 -3.70 14.77 -7.69
N ASP A 63 -2.94 15.32 -6.73
CA ASP A 63 -1.49 15.47 -6.87
C ASP A 63 -0.79 14.09 -6.87
N VAL A 64 -0.13 13.75 -7.99
CA VAL A 64 0.52 12.46 -8.18
C VAL A 64 1.67 12.17 -7.22
N THR A 65 2.19 13.19 -6.53
CA THR A 65 3.18 13.02 -5.45
C THR A 65 2.63 12.17 -4.29
N LEU A 66 1.31 12.03 -4.16
CA LEU A 66 0.66 11.10 -3.21
C LEU A 66 0.98 9.62 -3.52
N LEU A 67 1.41 9.31 -4.75
CA LEU A 67 1.79 7.97 -5.20
C LEU A 67 3.31 7.71 -5.05
N GLU A 68 4.04 8.58 -4.37
CA GLU A 68 5.49 8.44 -4.16
C GLU A 68 5.82 8.18 -2.68
N GLY A 69 7.07 7.78 -2.41
CA GLY A 69 7.59 7.68 -1.03
C GLY A 69 7.10 6.46 -0.23
N TRP A 70 6.66 5.40 -0.90
CA TRP A 70 6.15 4.20 -0.23
C TRP A 70 7.29 3.25 0.18
N ARG A 71 7.29 2.85 1.45
CA ARG A 71 8.27 1.89 1.97
C ARG A 71 7.66 0.92 2.96
N LEU A 72 8.24 -0.28 3.02
CA LEU A 72 7.97 -1.28 4.05
C LEU A 72 9.18 -1.45 4.94
N GLN A 73 8.94 -1.52 6.24
CA GLN A 73 9.94 -1.89 7.24
C GLN A 73 9.58 -3.24 7.86
N SER A 74 10.43 -4.24 7.72
CA SER A 74 10.23 -5.54 8.39
C SER A 74 10.58 -5.48 9.88
N ALA A 75 10.13 -6.49 10.64
CA ALA A 75 10.39 -6.58 12.08
C ALA A 75 11.88 -6.61 12.47
N ASP A 76 12.78 -6.99 11.55
CA ASP A 76 14.24 -6.94 11.75
C ASP A 76 14.86 -5.56 11.43
N GLY A 77 14.01 -4.55 11.14
CA GLY A 77 14.41 -3.17 10.86
C GLY A 77 14.86 -2.94 9.42
N ARG A 78 14.83 -3.94 8.54
CA ARG A 78 15.17 -3.74 7.13
C ARG A 78 14.08 -2.97 6.41
N GLU A 79 14.48 -2.03 5.59
CA GLU A 79 13.58 -1.22 4.79
C GLU A 79 13.69 -1.58 3.32
N ARG A 80 12.56 -1.52 2.61
CA ARG A 80 12.50 -1.59 1.16
C ARG A 80 11.50 -0.57 0.63
N GLU A 81 11.88 0.08 -0.45
CA GLU A 81 10.92 0.83 -1.27
C GLU A 81 9.95 -0.16 -1.94
N VAL A 82 8.69 0.25 -2.06
CA VAL A 82 7.64 -0.53 -2.73
C VAL A 82 6.81 0.39 -3.61
N SER A 83 6.07 -0.18 -4.55
CA SER A 83 5.04 0.59 -5.23
C SER A 83 3.96 1.08 -4.24
N PRO A 84 3.19 2.11 -4.60
CA PRO A 84 1.93 2.40 -3.94
C PRO A 84 1.10 1.13 -3.75
N PRO A 85 0.61 0.85 -2.54
CA PRO A 85 -0.15 -0.34 -2.28
C PRO A 85 -1.55 -0.21 -2.89
N LEU A 86 -2.02 -1.28 -3.52
CA LEU A 86 -3.43 -1.46 -3.83
C LEU A 86 -4.13 -1.87 -2.53
N ILE A 87 -4.94 -0.98 -1.97
CA ILE A 87 -5.62 -1.23 -0.69
C ILE A 87 -7.08 -1.58 -0.94
N ASP A 88 -7.49 -2.72 -0.41
CA ASP A 88 -8.89 -3.05 -0.19
C ASP A 88 -9.25 -2.62 1.25
N PHE A 89 -9.95 -1.50 1.37
CA PHE A 89 -10.36 -0.94 2.66
C PHE A 89 -11.50 -1.74 3.32
N GLU A 90 -12.26 -2.53 2.55
CA GLU A 90 -13.32 -3.39 3.10
C GLU A 90 -12.71 -4.66 3.72
N ALA A 91 -11.80 -5.31 2.98
CA ALA A 91 -11.10 -6.50 3.44
C ALA A 91 -9.92 -6.19 4.39
N ASN A 92 -9.51 -4.92 4.51
CA ASN A 92 -8.31 -4.48 5.20
C ASN A 92 -7.05 -5.21 4.69
N THR A 93 -6.88 -5.29 3.38
CA THR A 93 -5.71 -5.90 2.76
C THR A 93 -4.97 -4.92 1.88
N ALA A 94 -3.67 -5.13 1.72
CA ALA A 94 -2.85 -4.41 0.78
C ALA A 94 -2.06 -5.37 -0.11
N LYS A 95 -1.88 -4.98 -1.37
CA LYS A 95 -0.98 -5.64 -2.32
C LYS A 95 0.04 -4.63 -2.85
N TRP A 96 1.29 -5.04 -3.01
CA TRP A 96 2.37 -4.19 -3.49
C TRP A 96 3.43 -5.02 -4.21
N ARG A 97 4.32 -4.37 -4.96
CA ARG A 97 5.49 -4.97 -5.60
C ARG A 97 6.77 -4.27 -5.15
#